data_AF-A0A963JY31-F1
#
_entry.id   AF-A0A963JY31-F1
#
_cell.length_a   1.000
_cell.length_b   1.000
_cell.length_c   1.000
_cell.angle_alpha   90.00
_cell.angle_beta   90.00
_cell.angle_gamma   90.00
#
_symmetry.space_group_name_H-M   'P 1'
#
loop_
_entity.id
_entity.type
_entity.pdbx_description
1 polymer ?
#
loop_
_entity_poly.entity_id
_entity_poly.type
_entity_poly.pdbx_seq_one_letter_code
_entity_poly.pdbx_strand_id
1 'polypeptide(L)'
;MIHLSPGCDAFLQDQVPNGWQDAAGHARRLATRLQYLPWADRVVLLDDFVWGEARRLLSNEEITAVINRQPYTLATSHAILEYATMCSAVITSILMLLEEGGAAEQPEQALALLLSRSAEHQEAALDWIQEGGFERLQTVMARLPGFAFLYLAVYPNDSAESFMARDAFWTAMLGY
;
A
#
# COMPACT_ATOMS: atom_id res chain seq x y z
N MET A 1 9.82 -21.71 7.19
CA MET A 1 8.39 -21.74 6.82
C MET A 1 7.72 -20.74 7.73
N ILE A 2 7.22 -19.62 7.20
CA ILE A 2 6.59 -18.58 8.04
C ILE A 2 5.26 -19.17 8.54
N HIS A 3 5.20 -19.49 9.84
CA HIS A 3 3.96 -19.86 10.50
C HIS A 3 3.22 -18.58 10.85
N LEU A 4 1.92 -18.51 10.52
CA LEU A 4 1.10 -17.37 10.90
C LEU A 4 1.07 -17.28 12.43
N SER A 5 1.46 -16.12 12.95
CA SER A 5 1.02 -15.73 14.29
C SER A 5 -0.52 -15.73 14.28
N PRO A 6 -1.20 -16.29 15.30
CA PRO A 6 -2.67 -16.28 15.39
C PRO A 6 -3.30 -14.90 15.19
N GLY A 7 -2.55 -13.82 15.43
CA GLY A 7 -3.00 -12.44 15.21
C GLY A 7 -3.18 -12.04 13.75
N CYS A 8 -2.44 -12.62 12.80
CA CYS A 8 -2.50 -12.21 11.40
C CYS A 8 -3.74 -12.76 10.68
N ASP A 9 -4.10 -14.03 10.92
CA ASP A 9 -5.35 -14.59 10.37
C ASP A 9 -6.57 -13.89 10.98
N ALA A 10 -6.56 -13.63 12.29
CA ALA A 10 -7.63 -12.90 12.96
C ALA A 10 -7.78 -11.47 12.40
N PHE A 11 -6.65 -10.77 12.18
CA PHE A 11 -6.65 -9.46 11.54
C PHE A 11 -7.26 -9.51 10.12
N LEU A 12 -6.86 -10.47 9.29
CA LEU A 12 -7.39 -10.57 7.92
C LEU A 12 -8.88 -10.94 7.90
N GLN A 13 -9.33 -11.80 8.82
CA GLN A 13 -10.75 -12.13 8.96
C GLN A 13 -11.60 -10.91 9.32
N ASP A 14 -11.06 -10.00 10.13
CA ASP A 14 -11.71 -8.75 10.50
C ASP A 14 -11.72 -7.74 9.34
N GLN A 15 -10.58 -7.57 8.65
CA GLN A 15 -10.43 -6.52 7.64
C GLN A 15 -11.00 -6.88 6.26
N VAL A 16 -10.97 -8.15 5.87
CA VAL A 16 -11.43 -8.64 4.56
C VAL A 16 -12.18 -9.97 4.70
N PRO A 17 -13.33 -10.01 5.41
CA PRO A 17 -13.99 -11.27 5.83
C PRO A 17 -14.35 -12.22 4.67
N ASN A 18 -14.65 -11.69 3.48
CA ASN A 18 -15.00 -12.52 2.32
C ASN A 18 -13.79 -12.98 1.49
N GLY A 19 -12.61 -12.39 1.72
CA GLY A 19 -11.39 -12.63 0.94
C GLY A 19 -10.15 -12.97 1.78
N TRP A 20 -10.31 -13.19 3.09
CA TRP A 20 -9.19 -13.30 4.03
C TRP A 20 -8.25 -14.47 3.71
N GLN A 21 -8.76 -15.58 3.18
CA GLN A 21 -7.93 -16.74 2.82
C GLN A 21 -6.99 -16.41 1.64
N ASP A 22 -7.51 -15.71 0.63
CA ASP A 22 -6.72 -15.27 -0.52
C ASP A 22 -5.69 -14.23 -0.07
N ALA A 23 -6.11 -13.24 0.72
CA ALA A 23 -5.22 -12.24 1.32
C ALA A 23 -4.10 -12.91 2.14
N ALA A 24 -4.42 -13.90 2.97
CA ALA A 24 -3.45 -14.67 3.75
C ALA A 24 -2.51 -15.48 2.84
N GLY A 25 -3.01 -15.99 1.72
CA GLY A 25 -2.22 -16.64 0.68
C GLY A 25 -1.20 -15.68 0.04
N HIS A 26 -1.64 -14.48 -0.35
CA HIS A 26 -0.77 -13.44 -0.90
C HIS A 26 0.28 -13.01 0.12
N ALA A 27 -0.14 -12.67 1.35
CA ALA A 27 0.74 -12.22 2.42
C ALA A 27 1.85 -13.24 2.73
N ARG A 28 1.52 -14.53 2.87
CA ARG A 28 2.52 -15.58 3.13
C ARG A 28 3.52 -15.75 1.99
N ARG A 29 3.04 -15.77 0.74
CA ARG A 29 3.90 -15.92 -0.43
C ARG A 29 4.85 -14.74 -0.57
N LEU A 30 4.34 -13.52 -0.41
CA LEU A 30 5.15 -12.31 -0.49
C LEU A 30 6.12 -12.24 0.70
N ALA A 31 5.66 -12.38 1.95
CA ALA A 31 6.53 -12.35 3.13
C ALA A 31 7.71 -13.35 3.01
N THR A 32 7.45 -14.57 2.51
CA THR A 32 8.51 -15.58 2.28
C THR A 32 9.57 -15.10 1.27
N ARG A 33 9.16 -14.38 0.22
CA ARG A 33 10.07 -13.79 -0.77
C ARG A 33 10.82 -12.58 -0.23
N LEU A 34 10.17 -11.80 0.64
CA LEU A 34 10.66 -10.52 1.16
C LEU A 34 11.62 -10.66 2.34
N GLN A 35 11.52 -11.75 3.13
CA GLN A 35 12.19 -11.89 4.44
C GLN A 35 13.72 -11.70 4.44
N TYR A 36 14.40 -11.93 3.30
CA TYR A 36 15.85 -11.78 3.19
C TYR A 36 16.29 -10.61 2.30
N LEU A 37 15.33 -9.81 1.82
CA LEU A 37 15.60 -8.68 0.96
C LEU A 37 15.74 -7.39 1.78
N PRO A 38 16.60 -6.45 1.35
CA PRO A 38 16.58 -5.10 1.87
C PRO A 38 15.28 -4.39 1.47
N TRP A 39 14.88 -3.38 2.24
CA TRP A 39 13.63 -2.63 2.02
C TRP A 39 13.50 -2.02 0.62
N ALA A 40 14.60 -1.58 0.02
CA ALA A 40 14.64 -1.07 -1.36
C ALA A 40 14.15 -2.12 -2.39
N ASP A 41 14.47 -3.39 -2.18
CA ASP A 41 14.01 -4.48 -3.06
C ASP A 41 12.62 -4.98 -2.64
N ARG A 42 12.30 -4.93 -1.34
CA ARG A 42 10.98 -5.34 -0.83
C ARG A 42 9.87 -4.49 -1.43
N VAL A 43 10.06 -3.17 -1.44
CA VAL A 43 9.02 -2.25 -1.88
C VAL A 43 8.70 -2.41 -3.36
N VAL A 44 9.69 -2.76 -4.20
CA VAL A 44 9.46 -3.04 -5.63
C VAL A 44 8.54 -4.25 -5.82
N LEU A 45 8.77 -5.33 -5.07
CA LEU A 45 7.91 -6.52 -5.16
C LEU A 45 6.51 -6.29 -4.58
N LEU A 46 6.40 -5.44 -3.55
CA LEU A 46 5.10 -5.01 -3.03
C LEU A 46 4.38 -4.11 -4.03
N ASP A 47 5.10 -3.21 -4.71
CA ASP A 47 4.56 -2.32 -5.73
C ASP A 47 3.99 -3.10 -6.91
N ASP A 48 4.75 -4.06 -7.42
CA ASP A 48 4.32 -4.96 -8.49
C ASP A 48 3.03 -5.72 -8.13
N PHE A 49 2.92 -6.17 -6.87
CA PHE A 49 1.72 -6.81 -6.37
C PHE A 49 0.53 -5.84 -6.37
N VAL A 50 0.70 -4.67 -5.76
CA VAL A 50 -0.35 -3.64 -5.65
C VAL A 50 -0.83 -3.22 -7.03
N TRP A 51 0.09 -2.93 -7.95
CA TRP A 51 -0.26 -2.56 -9.33
C TRP A 51 -0.85 -3.72 -10.14
N GLY A 52 -0.38 -4.94 -9.91
CA GLY A 52 -0.97 -6.15 -10.48
C GLY A 52 -2.44 -6.32 -10.08
N GLU A 53 -2.75 -6.10 -8.80
CA GLU A 53 -4.12 -6.22 -8.29
C GLU A 53 -5.02 -5.09 -8.78
N ALA A 54 -4.52 -3.86 -8.89
CA ALA A 54 -5.26 -2.76 -9.51
C ALA A 54 -5.70 -3.13 -10.94
N ARG A 55 -4.78 -3.62 -11.77
CA ARG A 55 -5.07 -4.03 -13.16
C ARG A 55 -5.97 -5.26 -13.26
N ARG A 56 -6.01 -6.10 -12.22
CA ARG A 56 -6.85 -7.32 -12.19
C ARG A 56 -8.28 -7.00 -11.77
N LEU A 57 -8.45 -6.11 -10.79
CA LEU A 57 -9.74 -5.84 -10.14
C LEU A 57 -10.48 -4.64 -10.71
N LEU A 58 -9.75 -3.66 -11.24
CA LEU A 58 -10.32 -2.38 -11.67
C LEU A 58 -10.40 -2.30 -13.19
N SER A 59 -11.47 -1.68 -13.66
CA SER A 59 -11.62 -1.23 -15.04
C SER A 59 -10.72 -0.04 -15.34
N ASN A 60 -10.49 0.23 -16.62
CA ASN A 60 -9.73 1.41 -17.06
C ASN A 60 -10.39 2.72 -16.60
N GLU A 61 -11.72 2.77 -16.52
CA GLU A 61 -12.46 3.94 -16.04
C GLU A 61 -12.20 4.20 -14.56
N GLU A 62 -12.20 3.15 -13.73
CA GLU A 62 -11.90 3.24 -12.30
C GLU A 62 -10.45 3.63 -12.04
N ILE A 63 -9.50 3.04 -12.77
CA ILE A 63 -8.09 3.43 -12.71
C ILE A 63 -7.94 4.92 -13.07
N THR A 64 -8.59 5.36 -14.15
CA THR A 64 -8.57 6.76 -14.59
C THR A 64 -9.20 7.70 -13.56
N ALA A 65 -10.29 7.28 -12.91
CA ALA A 65 -10.97 8.05 -11.88
C ALA A 65 -10.07 8.26 -10.65
N VAL A 66 -9.38 7.21 -10.19
CA VAL A 66 -8.42 7.29 -9.07
C VAL A 66 -7.26 8.21 -9.41
N ILE A 67 -6.62 8.03 -10.57
CA ILE A 67 -5.47 8.85 -10.99
C ILE A 67 -5.84 10.33 -11.11
N ASN A 68 -7.01 10.61 -11.67
CA ASN A 68 -7.48 11.99 -11.83
C ASN A 68 -8.14 12.55 -10.57
N ARG A 69 -8.22 11.77 -9.49
CA ARG A 69 -8.83 12.15 -8.21
C ARG A 69 -10.24 12.68 -8.41
N GLN A 70 -11.00 12.01 -9.27
CA GLN A 70 -12.37 12.38 -9.52
C GLN A 70 -13.17 12.14 -8.23
N PRO A 71 -14.04 13.09 -7.82
CA PRO A 71 -14.84 12.92 -6.63
C PRO A 71 -15.67 11.64 -6.77
N TYR A 72 -15.49 10.75 -5.81
CA TYR A 72 -16.25 9.51 -5.80
C TYR A 72 -17.74 9.85 -5.71
N THR A 73 -18.53 9.32 -6.64
CA THR A 73 -19.99 9.40 -6.50
C THR A 73 -20.43 8.58 -5.28
N LEU A 74 -21.69 8.70 -4.84
CA LEU A 74 -22.24 7.88 -3.75
C LEU A 74 -22.11 6.37 -4.01
N ALA A 75 -21.96 5.97 -5.27
CA ALA A 75 -21.44 4.66 -5.68
C ALA A 75 -19.92 4.74 -5.88
N THR A 76 -19.18 5.09 -4.82
CA THR A 76 -17.72 4.92 -4.81
C THR A 76 -17.49 3.48 -5.20
N SER A 77 -16.82 3.23 -6.33
CA SER A 77 -16.85 1.89 -6.91
C SER A 77 -16.43 0.91 -5.83
N HIS A 78 -17.32 -0.01 -5.50
CA HIS A 78 -17.08 -1.04 -4.51
C HIS A 78 -15.74 -1.74 -4.78
N ALA A 79 -15.37 -1.87 -6.05
CA ALA A 79 -14.10 -2.42 -6.49
C ALA A 79 -12.87 -1.59 -6.05
N ILE A 80 -12.92 -0.25 -6.08
CA ILE A 80 -11.79 0.60 -5.62
C ILE A 80 -11.60 0.43 -4.11
N LEU A 81 -12.69 0.43 -3.34
CA LEU A 81 -12.63 0.24 -1.89
C LEU A 81 -12.15 -1.16 -1.54
N GLU A 82 -12.65 -2.19 -2.24
CA GLU A 82 -12.23 -3.58 -2.08
C GLU A 82 -10.75 -3.75 -2.42
N TYR A 83 -10.29 -3.19 -3.54
CA TYR A 83 -8.90 -3.14 -3.96
C TYR A 83 -8.01 -2.51 -2.88
N ALA A 84 -8.34 -1.29 -2.43
CA ALA A 84 -7.52 -0.56 -1.47
C ALA A 84 -7.48 -1.28 -0.12
N THR A 85 -8.63 -1.80 0.33
CA THR A 85 -8.75 -2.52 1.60
C THR A 85 -7.96 -3.82 1.56
N MET A 86 -8.08 -4.60 0.49
CA MET A 86 -7.34 -5.85 0.30
C MET A 86 -5.83 -5.60 0.23
N CYS A 87 -5.37 -4.65 -0.60
CA CYS A 87 -3.95 -4.38 -0.74
C CYS A 87 -3.34 -3.89 0.57
N SER A 88 -3.97 -2.93 1.26
CA SER A 88 -3.51 -2.44 2.56
C SER A 88 -3.55 -3.54 3.64
N ALA A 89 -4.55 -4.43 3.64
CA ALA A 89 -4.62 -5.55 4.57
C ALA A 89 -3.49 -6.57 4.31
N VAL A 90 -3.18 -6.86 3.05
CA VAL A 90 -2.04 -7.72 2.67
C VAL A 90 -0.71 -7.09 3.09
N ILE A 91 -0.50 -5.79 2.83
CA ILE A 91 0.70 -5.06 3.28
C ILE A 91 0.83 -5.14 4.81
N THR A 92 -0.24 -4.86 5.54
CA THR A 92 -0.25 -4.93 7.02
C THR A 92 0.13 -6.33 7.50
N SER A 93 -0.44 -7.36 6.88
CA SER A 93 -0.16 -8.75 7.22
C SER A 93 1.28 -9.13 6.94
N ILE A 94 1.87 -8.63 5.85
CA ILE A 94 3.30 -8.82 5.55
C ILE A 94 4.16 -8.15 6.61
N LEU A 95 3.85 -6.92 7.01
CA LEU A 95 4.56 -6.22 8.08
C LEU A 95 4.49 -7.00 9.40
N MET A 96 3.31 -7.52 9.76
CA MET A 96 3.14 -8.37 10.96
C MET A 96 3.96 -9.66 10.88
N LEU A 97 3.98 -10.33 9.72
CA LEU A 97 4.71 -11.59 9.52
C LEU A 97 6.23 -11.42 9.51
N LEU A 98 6.71 -10.24 9.11
CA LEU A 98 8.12 -9.89 9.10
C LEU A 98 8.56 -9.15 10.38
N GLU A 99 7.65 -8.92 11.31
CA GLU A 99 7.86 -8.17 12.56
C GLU A 99 8.35 -6.72 12.32
N GLU A 100 7.87 -6.10 11.24
CA GLU A 100 8.28 -4.77 10.75
C GLU A 100 7.39 -3.63 11.29
N GLY A 101 7.02 -3.67 12.57
CA GLY A 101 6.13 -2.67 13.19
C GLY A 101 6.82 -1.51 13.91
N GLY A 102 8.16 -1.45 13.85
CA GLY A 102 8.96 -0.44 14.54
C GLY A 102 8.95 0.94 13.87
N ALA A 103 9.70 1.88 14.47
CA ALA A 103 9.93 3.19 13.88
C ALA A 103 10.52 3.05 12.46
N ALA A 104 10.01 3.83 11.52
CA ALA A 104 10.52 3.79 10.16
C ALA A 104 11.96 4.33 10.13
N GLU A 105 12.86 3.61 9.48
CA GLU A 105 14.26 4.06 9.33
C GLU A 105 14.52 4.64 7.93
N GLN A 106 13.70 4.27 6.95
CA GLN A 106 13.88 4.60 5.55
C GLN A 106 12.54 4.84 4.82
N PRO A 107 12.54 5.64 3.73
CA PRO A 107 11.30 6.06 3.06
C PRO A 107 10.46 4.90 2.52
N GLU A 108 11.07 3.81 2.04
CA GLU A 108 10.35 2.65 1.53
C GLU A 108 9.53 1.94 2.62
N GLN A 109 10.12 1.82 3.81
CA GLN A 109 9.46 1.25 4.98
C GLN A 109 8.37 2.19 5.50
N ALA A 110 8.68 3.48 5.62
CA ALA A 110 7.71 4.50 6.02
C ALA A 110 6.47 4.50 5.11
N LEU A 111 6.67 4.35 3.80
CA LEU A 111 5.59 4.28 2.82
C LEU A 111 4.71 3.03 3.01
N ALA A 112 5.31 1.86 3.26
CA ALA A 112 4.57 0.63 3.53
C ALA A 112 3.79 0.70 4.85
N LEU A 113 4.38 1.28 5.90
CA LEU A 113 3.75 1.53 7.19
C LEU A 113 2.55 2.49 7.06
N LEU A 114 2.73 3.58 6.32
CA LEU A 114 1.70 4.59 6.06
C LEU A 114 0.47 4.00 5.36
N LEU A 115 0.66 3.12 4.37
CA LEU A 115 -0.42 2.48 3.63
C LEU A 115 -0.97 1.21 4.28
N SER A 116 -0.45 0.83 5.45
CA SER A 116 -0.99 -0.26 6.24
C SER A 116 -2.31 0.15 6.92
N ARG A 117 -2.99 -0.82 7.55
CA ARG A 117 -4.24 -0.65 8.29
C ARG A 117 -4.04 -0.79 9.81
N SER A 118 -2.82 -0.63 10.29
CA SER A 118 -2.49 -0.58 11.72
C SER A 118 -2.27 0.86 12.14
N ALA A 119 -2.97 1.31 13.19
CA ALA A 119 -2.80 2.66 13.72
C ALA A 119 -1.36 2.91 14.19
N GLU A 120 -0.73 1.91 14.82
CA GLU A 120 0.66 2.00 15.29
C GLU A 120 1.65 2.17 14.13
N HIS A 121 1.43 1.45 13.02
CA HIS A 121 2.27 1.62 11.82
C HIS A 121 2.08 3.00 11.19
N GLN A 122 0.83 3.46 11.09
CA GLN A 122 0.54 4.77 10.53
C GLN A 122 1.16 5.88 11.37
N GLU A 123 1.09 5.78 12.71
CA GLU A 123 1.76 6.69 13.64
C GLU A 123 3.28 6.70 13.43
N ALA A 124 3.92 5.52 13.39
CA ALA A 124 5.36 5.41 13.14
C ALA A 124 5.79 6.02 11.79
N ALA A 125 4.96 5.90 10.74
CA ALA A 125 5.22 6.54 9.46
C ALA A 125 5.04 8.06 9.53
N LEU A 126 4.02 8.55 10.23
CA LEU A 126 3.75 9.98 10.39
C LEU A 126 4.84 10.67 11.21
N ASP A 127 5.33 10.04 12.27
CA ASP A 127 6.45 10.55 13.07
C ASP A 127 7.70 10.75 12.20
N TRP A 128 8.03 9.74 11.39
CA TRP A 128 9.15 9.84 10.44
C TRP A 128 8.96 10.94 9.39
N ILE A 129 7.72 11.16 8.92
CA ILE A 129 7.39 12.25 7.99
C ILE A 129 7.61 13.61 8.68
N GLN A 130 7.16 13.76 9.93
CA GLN A 130 7.32 14.99 10.71
C GLN A 130 8.79 15.34 10.96
N GLU A 131 9.68 14.35 11.04
CA GLU A 131 11.13 14.53 11.13
C GLU A 131 11.80 14.92 9.80
N GLY A 132 11.03 15.36 8.80
CA GLY A 132 11.53 15.79 7.49
C GLY A 132 11.57 14.66 6.45
N GLY A 133 10.79 13.60 6.65
CA GLY A 133 10.69 12.48 5.73
C GLY A 133 9.90 12.74 4.44
N PHE A 134 9.12 13.82 4.39
CA PHE A 134 8.14 14.06 3.31
C PHE A 134 8.75 14.09 1.88
N GLU A 135 9.82 14.85 1.66
CA GLU A 135 10.47 14.95 0.32
C GLU A 135 11.04 13.59 -0.15
N ARG A 136 11.51 12.79 0.81
CA ARG A 136 12.05 11.45 0.55
C ARG A 136 10.95 10.47 0.14
N LEU A 137 9.73 10.60 0.68
CA LEU A 137 8.58 9.82 0.23
C LEU A 137 8.22 10.13 -1.22
N GLN A 138 8.17 11.40 -1.62
CA GLN A 138 7.89 11.79 -3.01
C GLN A 138 8.89 11.12 -3.97
N THR A 139 10.18 11.18 -3.62
CA THR A 139 11.27 10.62 -4.44
C THR A 139 11.19 9.09 -4.57
N VAL A 140 10.73 8.41 -3.53
CA VAL A 140 10.53 6.95 -3.55
C VAL A 140 9.27 6.59 -4.35
N MET A 141 8.17 7.28 -4.09
CA MET A 141 6.89 7.05 -4.76
C MET A 141 6.97 7.29 -6.28
N ALA A 142 7.82 8.22 -6.73
CA ALA A 142 8.08 8.49 -8.15
C ALA A 142 8.68 7.31 -8.93
N ARG A 143 9.08 6.23 -8.24
CA ARG A 143 9.60 4.99 -8.83
C ARG A 143 8.68 3.79 -8.60
N LEU A 144 7.53 4.00 -7.95
CA LEU A 144 6.65 2.96 -7.43
C LEU A 144 5.19 3.27 -7.79
N PRO A 145 4.77 2.97 -9.03
CA PRO A 145 3.44 3.34 -9.52
C PRO A 145 2.30 2.65 -8.74
N GLY A 146 2.50 1.41 -8.28
CA GLY A 146 1.51 0.71 -7.46
C GLY A 146 1.24 1.41 -6.13
N PHE A 147 2.29 1.78 -5.40
CA PHE A 147 2.19 2.53 -4.15
C PHE A 147 1.59 3.92 -4.35
N ALA A 148 2.00 4.62 -5.40
CA ALA A 148 1.42 5.92 -5.75
C ALA A 148 -0.09 5.80 -6.02
N PHE A 149 -0.49 4.78 -6.78
CA PHE A 149 -1.89 4.51 -7.08
C PHE A 149 -2.70 4.09 -5.84
N LEU A 150 -2.14 3.22 -4.98
CA LEU A 150 -2.78 2.85 -3.72
C LEU A 150 -2.92 4.04 -2.78
N TYR A 151 -1.92 4.92 -2.71
CA TYR A 151 -2.00 6.15 -1.93
C TYR A 151 -3.19 7.01 -2.37
N LEU A 152 -3.39 7.21 -3.67
CA LEU A 152 -4.54 7.94 -4.21
C LEU A 152 -5.87 7.26 -3.90
N ALA A 153 -5.91 5.92 -3.92
CA ALA A 153 -7.12 5.17 -3.58
C ALA A 153 -7.48 5.28 -2.09
N VAL A 154 -6.49 5.30 -1.20
CA VAL A 154 -6.66 5.41 0.26
C VAL A 154 -6.93 6.87 0.69
N TYR A 155 -6.26 7.83 0.07
CA TYR A 155 -6.35 9.27 0.37
C TYR A 155 -6.89 10.05 -0.83
N PRO A 156 -8.19 9.95 -1.13
CA PRO A 156 -8.79 10.56 -2.31
C PRO A 156 -9.05 12.07 -2.19
N ASN A 157 -8.76 12.65 -1.02
CA ASN A 157 -9.06 14.04 -0.74
C ASN A 157 -8.18 14.96 -1.58
N ASP A 158 -8.71 16.15 -1.90
CA ASP A 158 -7.98 17.19 -2.61
C ASP A 158 -6.95 17.86 -1.67
N SER A 159 -5.85 17.14 -1.39
CA SER A 159 -4.75 17.57 -0.54
C SER A 159 -3.44 17.62 -1.31
N ALA A 160 -2.45 18.35 -0.79
CA ALA A 160 -1.12 18.46 -1.41
C ALA A 160 -0.46 17.08 -1.63
N GLU A 161 -0.68 16.16 -0.70
CA GLU A 161 -0.19 14.79 -0.76
C GLU A 161 -0.84 13.98 -1.89
N SER A 162 -2.13 14.22 -2.19
CA SER A 162 -2.80 13.62 -3.34
C SER A 162 -2.24 14.14 -4.68
N PHE A 163 -1.88 15.42 -4.77
CA PHE A 163 -1.22 15.97 -5.97
C PHE A 163 0.16 15.35 -6.15
N MET A 164 0.93 15.29 -5.07
CA MET A 164 2.24 14.65 -5.05
C MET A 164 2.16 13.18 -5.51
N ALA A 165 1.21 12.40 -4.98
CA ALA A 165 1.04 11.00 -5.35
C ALA A 165 0.64 10.82 -6.82
N ARG A 166 -0.21 11.70 -7.36
CA ARG A 166 -0.56 11.70 -8.78
C ARG A 166 0.64 12.00 -9.66
N ASP A 167 1.44 13.01 -9.31
CA ASP A 167 2.63 13.39 -10.07
C ASP A 167 3.68 12.28 -10.02
N ALA A 168 3.87 11.66 -8.84
CA ALA A 168 4.72 10.50 -8.65
C ALA A 168 4.27 9.30 -9.49
N PHE A 169 2.95 9.01 -9.53
CA PHE A 169 2.40 7.96 -10.37
C PHE A 169 2.74 8.16 -11.85
N TRP A 170 2.53 9.38 -12.38
CA TRP A 170 2.84 9.67 -13.78
C TRP A 170 4.34 9.62 -14.06
N THR A 171 5.17 10.12 -13.14
CA THR A 171 6.63 10.04 -13.24
C THR A 171 7.08 8.58 -13.36
N ALA A 172 6.57 7.71 -12.48
CA ALA A 172 6.90 6.30 -12.47
C ALA A 172 6.43 5.56 -13.73
N MET A 173 5.22 5.87 -14.22
CA MET A 173 4.65 5.24 -15.42
C MET A 173 5.33 5.67 -16.72
N LEU A 174 5.85 6.91 -16.78
CA LEU A 174 6.48 7.47 -17.98
C LEU A 174 8.01 7.27 -17.99
N GLY A 175 8.61 6.93 -16.84
CA GLY A 175 10.04 6.66 -16.70
C GLY A 175 10.92 7.91 -16.72
N TYR A 176 10.41 9.02 -16.18
CA TYR A 176 11.14 10.29 -16.06
C TYR A 176 11.90 10.42 -14.73
#